data_AF-A0A7K0S5P4-F1
#
_entry.id   AF-A0A7K0S5P4-F1
#
_cell.length_a   1.000
_cell.length_b   1.000
_cell.length_c   1.000
_cell.angle_alpha   90.00
_cell.angle_beta   90.00
_cell.angle_gamma   90.00
#
_symmetry.space_group_name_H-M   'P 1'
#
loop_
_entity.id
_entity.type
_entity.pdbx_description
1 polymer ?
#
loop_
_entity_poly.entity_id
_entity_poly.type
_entity_poly.pdbx_seq_one_letter_code
_entity_poly.pdbx_strand_id
1 'polypeptide(L)'
;MKASLSDQRSILDIQNFDFTTSTLKNKASNLPEIAQISTLTIKQNNARDLRIAAETELSDTKRELSRAEADVEQIVTRINRDEARLSSGQGAAKELEQLQHELGTLATRRSELEEVELEVMMRVDGIKERIETLKNEEAALALEIANLEISKENALTVIGSDIAAIEEDRKRTVTSINP
;
A
#
# COMPACT_ATOMS: atom_id res chain seq x y z
N MET A 1 -41.08 49.61 -25.70
CA MET A 1 -40.94 48.42 -26.56
C MET A 1 -41.52 47.22 -25.83
N LYS A 2 -42.32 46.39 -26.50
CA LYS A 2 -42.76 45.09 -25.99
C LYS A 2 -42.17 44.03 -26.93
N ALA A 3 -41.43 43.06 -26.38
CA ALA A 3 -40.90 41.93 -27.14
C ALA A 3 -42.04 41.14 -27.78
N SER A 4 -41.83 40.61 -28.99
CA SER A 4 -42.83 39.77 -29.64
C SER A 4 -43.04 38.47 -28.86
N LEU A 5 -44.17 37.79 -29.05
CA LEU A 5 -44.39 36.47 -28.42
C LEU A 5 -43.33 35.44 -28.85
N SER A 6 -42.76 35.60 -30.05
CA SER A 6 -41.65 34.76 -30.53
C SER A 6 -40.38 35.04 -29.73
N ASP A 7 -40.02 36.30 -29.55
CA ASP A 7 -38.82 36.70 -28.78
C ASP A 7 -38.95 36.25 -27.31
N GLN A 8 -40.13 36.37 -26.72
CA GLN A 8 -40.39 35.91 -25.35
C GLN A 8 -40.17 34.40 -25.21
N ARG A 9 -40.56 33.58 -26.20
CA ARG A 9 -40.29 32.14 -26.20
C ARG A 9 -38.81 31.84 -26.33
N SER A 10 -38.12 32.50 -27.27
CA SER A 10 -36.67 32.34 -27.44
C SER A 10 -35.88 32.70 -26.17
N ILE A 11 -36.32 33.72 -25.42
CA ILE A 11 -35.72 34.09 -24.13
C ILE A 11 -35.90 32.98 -23.08
N LEU A 12 -37.09 32.35 -23.02
CA LEU A 12 -37.34 31.21 -22.12
C LEU A 12 -36.47 30.00 -22.50
N ASP A 13 -36.29 29.74 -23.80
CA ASP A 13 -35.42 28.67 -24.27
C ASP A 13 -33.96 28.91 -23.87
N ILE A 14 -33.46 30.14 -24.00
CA ILE A 14 -32.11 30.53 -23.53
C ILE A 14 -31.97 30.30 -22.03
N GLN A 15 -32.97 30.70 -21.24
CA GLN A 15 -32.96 30.46 -19.79
C GLN A 15 -32.91 28.96 -19.46
N ASN A 16 -33.66 28.13 -20.19
CA ASN A 16 -33.64 26.68 -20.02
C ASN A 16 -32.27 26.08 -20.37
N PHE A 17 -31.61 26.55 -21.42
CA PHE A 17 -30.25 26.14 -21.77
C PHE A 17 -29.24 26.52 -20.68
N ASP A 18 -29.33 27.74 -20.13
CA ASP A 18 -28.46 28.21 -19.04
C ASP A 18 -28.66 27.39 -17.75
N PHE A 19 -29.91 27.08 -17.41
CA PHE A 19 -30.25 26.22 -16.27
C PHE A 19 -29.71 24.80 -16.46
N THR A 20 -29.91 24.21 -17.63
CA THR A 20 -29.45 22.85 -17.94
C THR A 20 -27.93 22.77 -17.91
N THR A 21 -27.25 23.75 -18.50
CA THR A 21 -25.79 23.86 -18.47
C THR A 21 -25.26 23.94 -17.04
N SER A 22 -25.88 24.78 -16.20
CA SER A 22 -25.50 24.92 -14.79
C SER A 22 -25.69 23.62 -14.01
N THR A 23 -26.79 22.91 -14.28
CA THR A 23 -27.10 21.61 -13.68
C THR A 23 -26.06 20.56 -14.08
N LEU A 24 -25.70 20.49 -15.36
CA LEU A 24 -24.69 19.56 -15.87
C LEU A 24 -23.29 19.86 -15.30
N LYS A 25 -22.90 21.14 -15.20
CA LYS A 25 -21.65 21.54 -14.55
C LYS A 25 -21.62 21.13 -13.08
N ASN A 26 -22.72 21.31 -12.36
CA ASN A 26 -22.82 20.87 -10.97
C ASN A 26 -22.72 19.33 -10.85
N LYS A 27 -23.37 18.59 -11.75
CA LYS A 27 -23.25 17.12 -11.81
C LYS A 27 -21.81 16.68 -12.06
N ALA A 28 -21.09 17.32 -12.99
CA ALA A 28 -19.69 17.04 -13.26
C ALA A 28 -18.78 17.24 -12.03
N SER A 29 -19.01 18.31 -11.26
CA SER A 29 -18.23 18.59 -10.05
C SER A 29 -18.55 17.65 -8.87
N ASN A 30 -19.72 16.99 -8.89
CA ASN A 30 -20.22 16.14 -7.81
C ASN A 30 -20.36 14.67 -8.22
N LEU A 31 -19.58 14.21 -9.21
CA LEU A 31 -19.58 12.81 -9.61
C LEU A 31 -19.20 11.92 -8.40
N PRO A 32 -19.97 10.85 -8.11
CA PRO A 32 -19.71 9.98 -6.98
C PRO A 32 -18.32 9.33 -7.05
N GLU A 33 -17.80 9.10 -8.25
CA GLU A 33 -16.45 8.59 -8.49
C GLU A 33 -15.37 9.46 -7.85
N ILE A 34 -15.55 10.79 -7.78
CA ILE A 34 -14.56 11.71 -7.17
C ILE A 34 -14.39 11.40 -5.68
N ALA A 35 -15.51 11.24 -4.97
CA ALA A 35 -15.49 10.93 -3.54
C ALA A 35 -14.95 9.51 -3.27
N GLN A 36 -15.29 8.55 -4.13
CA GLN A 36 -14.80 7.18 -4.03
C GLN A 36 -13.29 7.11 -4.29
N ILE A 37 -12.78 7.74 -5.35
CA ILE A 37 -11.34 7.83 -5.65
C ILE A 37 -10.61 8.42 -4.45
N SER A 38 -11.07 9.57 -3.91
CA SER A 38 -10.45 10.19 -2.74
C SER A 38 -10.36 9.23 -1.54
N THR A 39 -11.44 8.50 -1.27
CA THR A 39 -11.49 7.52 -0.18
C THR A 39 -10.50 6.37 -0.40
N LEU A 40 -10.46 5.81 -1.61
CA LEU A 40 -9.57 4.69 -1.94
C LEU A 40 -8.11 5.13 -1.98
N THR A 41 -7.79 6.33 -2.45
CA THR A 41 -6.44 6.89 -2.41
C THR A 41 -5.93 7.00 -0.98
N ILE A 42 -6.78 7.42 -0.02
CA ILE A 42 -6.40 7.44 1.40
C ILE A 42 -6.09 6.02 1.89
N LYS A 43 -6.92 5.03 1.56
CA LYS A 43 -6.67 3.63 1.93
C LYS A 43 -5.38 3.09 1.32
N GLN A 44 -5.12 3.39 0.05
CA GLN A 44 -3.92 2.97 -0.66
C GLN A 44 -2.66 3.56 -0.01
N ASN A 45 -2.70 4.85 0.35
CA ASN A 45 -1.60 5.50 1.06
C ASN A 45 -1.37 4.88 2.43
N ASN A 46 -2.44 4.57 3.19
CA ASN A 46 -2.31 3.89 4.48
C ASN A 46 -1.68 2.50 4.33
N ALA A 47 -2.10 1.70 3.34
CA ALA A 47 -1.53 0.38 3.07
C ALA A 47 -0.03 0.49 2.71
N ARG A 48 0.32 1.48 1.88
CA ARG A 48 1.71 1.79 1.53
C ARG A 48 2.55 2.17 2.76
N ASP A 49 2.05 3.05 3.62
CA ASP A 49 2.76 3.51 4.82
C ASP A 49 2.99 2.35 5.80
N LEU A 50 1.97 1.49 5.99
CA LEU A 50 2.09 0.26 6.78
C LEU A 50 3.12 -0.70 6.17
N ARG A 51 3.17 -0.82 4.84
CA ARG A 51 4.15 -1.66 4.14
C ARG A 51 5.57 -1.15 4.38
N ILE A 52 5.79 0.15 4.28
CA ILE A 52 7.10 0.79 4.53
C ILE A 52 7.53 0.59 5.99
N ALA A 53 6.60 0.74 6.94
CA ALA A 53 6.88 0.46 8.34
C ALA A 53 7.28 -1.02 8.54
N ALA A 54 6.58 -1.95 7.89
CA ALA A 54 6.90 -3.37 7.93
C ALA A 54 8.25 -3.72 7.29
N GLU A 55 8.61 -3.06 6.16
CA GLU A 55 9.92 -3.20 5.52
C GLU A 55 11.05 -2.69 6.44
N THR A 56 10.78 -1.63 7.21
CA THR A 56 11.72 -1.11 8.21
C THR A 56 11.89 -2.11 9.37
N GLU A 57 10.80 -2.62 9.91
CA GLU A 57 10.81 -3.66 10.95
C GLU A 57 11.56 -4.93 10.48
N LEU A 58 11.39 -5.32 9.21
CA LEU A 58 12.11 -6.44 8.62
C LEU A 58 13.62 -6.19 8.59
N SER A 59 14.05 -4.99 8.24
CA SER A 59 15.47 -4.60 8.22
C SER A 59 16.09 -4.72 9.61
N ASP A 60 15.39 -4.25 10.64
CA ASP A 60 15.86 -4.32 12.02
C ASP A 60 15.87 -5.77 12.54
N THR A 61 14.81 -6.54 12.26
CA THR A 61 14.73 -7.96 12.67
C THR A 61 15.76 -8.81 11.94
N LYS A 62 16.13 -8.49 10.70
CA LYS A 62 17.26 -9.17 10.01
C LYS A 62 18.60 -8.91 10.68
N ARG A 63 18.81 -7.74 11.28
CA ARG A 63 20.02 -7.46 12.07
C ARG A 63 20.01 -8.24 13.37
N GLU A 64 18.85 -8.41 13.99
CA GLU A 64 18.65 -9.28 15.16
C GLU A 64 18.98 -10.74 14.80
N LEU A 65 18.46 -11.25 13.67
CA LEU A 65 18.73 -12.60 13.17
C LEU A 65 20.23 -12.83 12.96
N SER A 66 20.91 -11.90 12.29
CA SER A 66 22.36 -12.02 12.05
C SER A 66 23.19 -12.04 13.35
N ARG A 67 22.72 -11.41 14.43
CA ARG A 67 23.36 -11.51 15.74
C ARG A 67 23.11 -12.86 16.39
N ALA A 68 21.87 -13.35 16.34
CA ALA A 68 21.53 -14.67 16.87
C ALA A 68 22.34 -15.78 16.17
N GLU A 69 22.41 -15.74 14.84
CA GLU A 69 23.24 -16.65 14.02
C GLU A 69 24.73 -16.59 14.44
N ALA A 70 25.27 -15.39 14.66
CA ALA A 70 26.66 -15.20 15.09
C ALA A 70 26.92 -15.75 16.51
N ASP A 71 25.98 -15.58 17.43
CA ASP A 71 26.07 -16.09 18.79
C ASP A 71 26.06 -17.63 18.79
N VAL A 72 25.20 -18.25 17.98
CA VAL A 72 25.16 -19.71 17.77
C VAL A 72 26.49 -20.20 17.19
N GLU A 73 26.97 -19.57 16.11
CA GLU A 73 28.22 -19.95 15.44
C GLU A 73 29.44 -19.85 16.38
N GLN A 74 29.47 -18.85 17.26
CA GLN A 74 30.51 -18.70 18.27
C GLN A 74 30.52 -19.89 19.25
N ILE A 75 29.35 -20.35 19.70
CA ILE A 75 29.22 -21.50 20.59
C ILE A 75 29.58 -22.80 19.85
N VAL A 76 29.11 -22.98 18.62
CA VAL A 76 29.43 -24.14 17.77
C VAL A 76 30.93 -24.25 17.54
N THR A 77 31.59 -23.14 17.18
CA THR A 77 33.04 -23.08 17.00
C THR A 77 33.79 -23.48 18.26
N ARG A 78 33.33 -23.01 19.44
CA ARG A 78 33.93 -23.39 20.72
C ARG A 78 33.75 -24.88 21.02
N ILE A 79 32.54 -25.40 20.84
CA ILE A 79 32.23 -26.84 21.02
C ILE A 79 33.16 -27.68 20.15
N ASN A 80 33.24 -27.38 18.85
CA ASN A 80 34.08 -28.14 17.91
C ASN A 80 35.56 -28.17 18.33
N ARG A 81 36.09 -27.03 18.81
CA ARG A 81 37.47 -26.94 19.30
C ARG A 81 37.68 -27.78 20.57
N ASP A 82 36.73 -27.70 21.49
CA ASP A 82 36.80 -28.37 22.79
C ASP A 82 36.61 -29.90 22.62
N GLU A 83 35.75 -30.34 21.69
CA GLU A 83 35.60 -31.75 21.27
C GLU A 83 36.87 -32.30 20.58
N ALA A 84 37.50 -31.52 19.71
CA ALA A 84 38.77 -31.89 19.07
C ALA A 84 39.89 -32.07 20.11
N ARG A 85 39.94 -31.20 21.13
CA ARG A 85 40.90 -31.33 22.24
C ARG A 85 40.60 -32.59 23.07
N LEU A 86 39.34 -32.83 23.42
CA LEU A 86 38.93 -34.01 24.19
C LEU A 86 39.29 -35.32 23.47
N SER A 87 38.97 -35.41 22.17
CA SER A 87 39.25 -36.60 21.34
C SER A 87 40.74 -36.86 21.13
N SER A 88 41.59 -35.83 21.19
CA SER A 88 43.05 -36.00 21.13
C SER A 88 43.64 -36.73 22.35
N GLY A 89 42.91 -36.78 23.47
CA GLY A 89 43.36 -37.38 24.72
C GLY A 89 44.56 -36.68 25.38
N GLN A 90 44.97 -35.51 24.88
CA GLN A 90 46.10 -34.75 25.42
C GLN A 90 45.65 -33.91 26.62
N GLY A 91 46.01 -34.34 27.83
CA GLY A 91 45.76 -33.62 29.07
C GLY A 91 45.76 -34.53 30.30
N ALA A 92 45.75 -33.95 31.50
CA ALA A 92 45.55 -34.73 32.71
C ALA A 92 44.09 -35.24 32.79
N ALA A 93 43.85 -36.40 33.41
CA ALA A 93 42.51 -36.99 33.50
C ALA A 93 41.45 -36.01 34.08
N LYS A 94 41.85 -35.22 35.09
CA LYS A 94 41.01 -34.19 35.69
C LYS A 94 40.64 -33.05 34.73
N GLU A 95 41.57 -32.66 33.85
CA GLU A 95 41.30 -31.62 32.84
C GLU A 95 40.34 -32.12 31.76
N LEU A 96 40.47 -33.39 31.37
CA LEU A 96 39.55 -34.01 30.40
C LEU A 96 38.14 -34.19 30.97
N GLU A 97 38.01 -34.52 32.26
CA GLU A 97 36.72 -34.57 32.96
C GLU A 97 36.07 -33.18 33.06
N GLN A 98 36.85 -32.14 33.41
CA GLN A 98 36.36 -30.75 33.41
C GLN A 98 35.88 -30.32 32.03
N LEU A 99 36.63 -30.65 30.97
CA LEU A 99 36.28 -30.34 29.58
C LEU A 99 34.97 -31.02 29.16
N GLN A 100 34.70 -32.25 29.59
CA GLN A 100 33.42 -32.93 29.34
C GLN A 100 32.24 -32.20 29.99
N HIS A 101 32.39 -31.73 31.23
CA HIS A 101 31.35 -30.94 31.90
C HIS A 101 31.10 -29.59 31.20
N GLU A 102 32.17 -28.91 30.77
CA GLU A 102 32.05 -27.66 30.00
C GLU A 102 31.32 -27.88 28.68
N LEU A 103 31.63 -28.95 27.95
CA LEU A 103 30.92 -29.32 26.71
C LEU A 103 29.42 -29.54 26.94
N GLY A 104 29.03 -30.20 28.03
CA GLY A 104 27.61 -30.36 28.39
C GLY A 104 26.90 -29.01 28.65
N THR A 105 27.61 -28.08 29.29
CA THR A 105 27.10 -26.72 29.53
C THR A 105 26.97 -25.93 28.23
N LEU A 106 27.97 -26.02 27.34
CA LEU A 106 27.95 -25.39 26.02
C LEU A 106 26.84 -25.96 25.13
N ALA A 107 26.59 -27.27 25.17
CA ALA A 107 25.50 -27.90 24.43
C ALA A 107 24.13 -27.38 24.87
N THR A 108 23.93 -27.21 26.19
CA THR A 108 22.71 -26.58 26.72
C THR A 108 22.58 -25.14 26.22
N ARG A 109 23.67 -24.36 26.30
CA ARG A 109 23.68 -22.97 25.81
C ARG A 109 23.42 -22.87 24.31
N ARG A 110 23.95 -23.79 23.49
CA ARG A 110 23.68 -23.86 22.06
C ARG A 110 22.18 -24.03 21.80
N SER A 111 21.56 -25.00 22.48
CA SER A 111 20.12 -25.25 22.33
C SER A 111 19.28 -24.02 22.69
N GLU A 112 19.64 -23.29 23.75
CA GLU A 112 18.95 -22.04 24.12
C GLU A 112 19.08 -20.97 23.02
N LEU A 113 20.26 -20.82 22.42
CA LEU A 113 20.50 -19.84 21.37
C LEU A 113 19.81 -20.23 20.05
N GLU A 114 19.80 -21.51 19.69
CA GLU A 114 19.10 -22.03 18.51
C GLU A 114 17.57 -21.80 18.63
N GLU A 115 17.00 -21.88 19.84
CA GLU A 115 15.58 -21.58 20.06
C GLU A 115 15.28 -20.08 19.89
N VAL A 116 16.17 -19.20 20.37
CA VAL A 116 16.08 -17.76 20.13
C VAL A 116 16.22 -17.44 18.64
N GLU A 117 17.18 -18.05 17.95
CA GLU A 117 17.36 -17.89 16.51
C GLU A 117 16.08 -18.27 15.74
N LEU A 118 15.49 -19.42 16.06
CA LEU A 118 14.25 -19.89 15.46
C LEU A 118 13.10 -18.90 15.68
N GLU A 119 12.95 -18.36 16.89
CA GLU A 119 11.92 -17.35 17.19
C GLU A 119 12.09 -16.09 16.32
N VAL A 120 13.34 -15.62 16.15
CA VAL A 120 13.63 -14.46 15.30
C VAL A 120 13.37 -14.79 13.82
N MET A 121 13.69 -16.00 13.36
CA MET A 121 13.35 -16.46 12.00
C MET A 121 11.83 -16.46 11.77
N MET A 122 11.06 -16.97 12.72
CA MET A 122 9.59 -16.97 12.65
C MET A 122 9.03 -15.55 12.58
N ARG A 123 9.59 -14.61 13.34
CA ARG A 123 9.24 -13.19 13.26
C ARG A 123 9.55 -12.61 11.88
N VAL A 124 10.74 -12.89 11.34
CA VAL A 124 11.13 -12.48 9.97
C VAL A 124 10.11 -12.95 8.94
N ASP A 125 9.69 -14.21 9.01
CA ASP A 125 8.76 -14.76 8.03
C ASP A 125 7.34 -14.18 8.18
N GLY A 126 6.86 -13.98 9.42
CA GLY A 126 5.60 -13.27 9.66
C GLY A 126 5.61 -11.83 9.12
N ILE A 127 6.73 -11.11 9.27
CA ILE A 127 6.86 -9.75 8.70
C ILE A 127 6.85 -9.80 7.17
N LYS A 128 7.52 -10.77 6.53
CA LYS A 128 7.49 -10.93 5.06
C LYS A 128 6.07 -11.19 4.55
N GLU A 129 5.31 -12.06 5.22
CA GLU A 129 3.92 -12.35 4.86
C GLU A 129 3.04 -11.08 4.99
N ARG A 130 3.24 -10.30 6.06
CA ARG A 130 2.56 -9.01 6.24
C ARG A 130 2.89 -8.02 5.12
N ILE A 131 4.16 -7.92 4.72
CA ILE A 131 4.58 -7.07 3.59
C ILE A 131 3.88 -7.50 2.30
N GLU A 132 3.84 -8.80 2.02
CA GLU A 132 3.22 -9.33 0.80
C GLU A 132 1.71 -9.07 0.78
N THR A 133 1.04 -9.25 1.92
CA THR A 133 -0.38 -8.92 2.07
C THR A 133 -0.64 -7.44 1.76
N LEU A 134 0.16 -6.53 2.31
CA LEU A 134 0.02 -5.08 2.09
C LEU A 134 0.32 -4.68 0.64
N LYS A 135 1.27 -5.35 -0.03
CA LYS A 135 1.52 -5.15 -1.47
C LYS A 135 0.32 -5.54 -2.32
N ASN A 136 -0.28 -6.68 -2.01
CA ASN A 136 -1.46 -7.16 -2.73
C ASN A 136 -2.67 -6.23 -2.51
N GLU A 137 -2.85 -5.72 -1.29
CA GLU A 137 -3.87 -4.69 -0.99
C GLU A 137 -3.62 -3.40 -1.77
N GLU A 138 -2.39 -2.88 -1.80
CA GLU A 138 -2.02 -1.68 -2.54
C GLU A 138 -2.30 -1.84 -4.05
N ALA A 139 -1.97 -3.00 -4.62
CA ALA A 139 -2.22 -3.31 -6.03
C ALA A 139 -3.71 -3.41 -6.34
N ALA A 140 -4.51 -4.04 -5.47
CA ALA A 140 -5.95 -4.12 -5.63
C ALA A 140 -6.61 -2.74 -5.59
N LEU A 141 -6.22 -1.90 -4.62
CA LEU A 141 -6.71 -0.52 -4.51
C LEU A 141 -6.30 0.32 -5.72
N ALA A 142 -5.09 0.15 -6.24
CA ALA A 142 -4.63 0.84 -7.46
C ALA A 142 -5.52 0.53 -8.67
N LEU A 143 -5.87 -0.75 -8.85
CA LEU A 143 -6.76 -1.19 -9.93
C LEU A 143 -8.17 -0.61 -9.78
N GLU A 144 -8.72 -0.59 -8.56
CA GLU A 144 -10.03 0.00 -8.30
C GLU A 144 -10.05 1.51 -8.59
N ILE A 145 -9.02 2.24 -8.14
CA ILE A 145 -8.86 3.67 -8.45
C ILE A 145 -8.79 3.90 -9.96
N ALA A 146 -7.99 3.12 -10.69
CA ALA A 146 -7.86 3.26 -12.14
C ALA A 146 -9.20 3.05 -12.87
N ASN A 147 -9.98 2.05 -12.44
CA ASN A 147 -11.32 1.80 -12.99
C ASN A 147 -12.28 2.97 -12.74
N LEU A 148 -12.25 3.54 -11.53
CA LEU A 148 -13.07 4.72 -11.19
C LEU A 148 -12.63 5.96 -11.97
N GLU A 149 -11.32 6.14 -12.21
CA GLU A 149 -10.83 7.24 -13.05
C GLU A 149 -11.34 7.13 -14.49
N ILE A 150 -11.36 5.91 -15.05
CA ILE A 150 -11.95 5.66 -16.37
C ILE A 150 -13.45 5.98 -16.36
N SER A 151 -14.20 5.52 -15.35
CA SER A 151 -15.64 5.81 -15.22
C SER A 151 -15.91 7.31 -15.13
N LYS A 152 -15.15 8.01 -14.28
CA LYS A 152 -15.21 9.46 -14.12
C LYS A 152 -14.96 10.17 -15.44
N GLU A 153 -13.91 9.81 -16.17
CA GLU A 153 -13.56 10.45 -17.44
C GLU A 153 -14.62 10.22 -18.52
N ASN A 154 -15.17 9.00 -18.60
CA ASN A 154 -16.28 8.70 -19.50
C ASN A 154 -17.52 9.55 -19.17
N ALA A 155 -17.87 9.66 -17.89
CA ALA A 155 -19.00 10.49 -17.45
C ALA A 155 -18.77 11.98 -17.76
N LEU A 156 -17.56 12.49 -17.53
CA LEU A 156 -17.19 13.87 -17.87
C LEU A 156 -17.22 14.13 -19.37
N THR A 157 -16.80 13.15 -20.18
CA THR A 157 -16.85 13.25 -21.65
C THR A 157 -18.29 13.40 -22.14
N VAL A 158 -19.21 12.57 -21.64
CA VAL A 158 -20.65 12.65 -21.99
C VAL A 158 -21.26 13.98 -21.55
N ILE A 159 -21.00 14.38 -20.30
CA ILE A 159 -21.50 15.67 -19.79
C ILE A 159 -20.93 16.84 -20.61
N GLY A 160 -19.65 16.77 -20.97
CA GLY A 160 -18.99 17.77 -21.81
C GLY A 160 -19.61 17.87 -23.20
N SER A 161 -19.92 16.75 -23.85
CA SER A 161 -20.61 16.76 -25.14
C SER A 161 -22.03 17.34 -25.06
N ASP A 162 -22.77 17.03 -23.99
CA ASP A 162 -24.12 17.56 -23.77
C ASP A 162 -24.09 19.07 -23.57
N ILE A 163 -23.14 19.57 -22.76
CA ILE A 163 -22.93 21.01 -22.57
C ILE A 163 -22.58 21.68 -23.90
N ALA A 164 -21.68 21.11 -24.69
CA ALA A 164 -21.27 21.68 -25.97
C ALA A 164 -22.45 21.81 -26.95
N ALA A 165 -23.30 20.78 -27.04
CA ALA A 165 -24.52 20.80 -27.86
C ALA A 165 -25.51 21.88 -27.39
N ILE A 166 -25.76 21.97 -26.08
CA ILE A 166 -26.64 23.00 -25.50
C ILE A 166 -26.10 24.41 -25.75
N GLU A 167 -24.78 24.61 -25.65
CA GLU A 167 -24.17 25.91 -25.93
C GLU A 167 -24.27 26.30 -27.42
N GLU A 168 -24.24 25.35 -28.35
CA GLU A 168 -24.49 25.57 -29.77
C GLU A 168 -25.95 25.96 -30.04
N ASP A 169 -26.91 25.21 -29.48
CA ASP A 169 -28.34 25.51 -29.60
C ASP A 169 -28.67 26.88 -29.00
N ARG A 170 -28.10 27.20 -27.83
CA ARG A 170 -28.22 28.52 -27.21
C ARG A 170 -27.72 29.63 -28.13
N LYS A 171 -26.53 29.47 -28.76
CA LYS A 171 -26.00 30.47 -29.70
C LYS A 171 -26.94 30.68 -30.89
N ARG A 172 -27.48 29.61 -31.46
CA ARG A 172 -28.46 29.68 -32.55
C ARG A 172 -29.73 30.42 -32.12
N THR A 173 -30.28 30.11 -30.94
CA THR A 173 -31.48 30.79 -30.43
C THR A 173 -31.25 32.27 -30.17
N VAL A 174 -30.09 32.65 -29.61
CA VAL A 174 -29.73 34.08 -29.44
C VAL A 174 -29.72 34.82 -30.77
N THR A 175 -29.16 34.23 -31.84
CA THR A 175 -29.13 34.89 -33.16
C THR A 175 -30.50 35.06 -33.82
N SER A 176 -31.53 34.35 -33.34
CA SER A 176 -32.89 34.46 -33.87
C SER A 176 -33.74 35.57 -33.23
N ILE A 177 -33.24 36.19 -32.16
CA ILE A 177 -33.91 37.30 -31.46
C ILE A 177 -33.45 38.62 -32.10
N ASN A 178 -34.40 39.42 -32.60
CA ASN A 178 -34.07 40.77 -33.08
C ASN A 178 -33.70 41.69 -31.90
N PRO A 179 -32.67 42.56 -32.03
CA PRO A 179 -32.29 43.52 -31.00
C PRO A 179 -33.37 44.57 -30.71
#